data_AF-A0A840QIR0-F1
#
_entry.id   AF-A0A840QIR0-F1
#
_cell.length_a   1.000
_cell.length_b   1.000
_cell.length_c   1.000
_cell.angle_alpha   90.00
_cell.angle_beta   90.00
_cell.angle_gamma   90.00
#
_symmetry.space_group_name_H-M   'P 1'
#
loop_
_entity.id
_entity.type
_entity.pdbx_description
1 polymer ?
#
loop_
_entity_poly.entity_id
_entity_poly.type
_entity_poly.pdbx_seq_one_letter_code
_entity_poly.pdbx_strand_id
1 'polypeptide(L)'
;MKHKHIYIILGVILFNVIRGDIKNFPKFYKNLVYVCFINVLYYVVCRRHLLWEFMPLSSDWRLIRVGYVLVVTPLIVLSFLSRCPRLLWPRILYIVRWVLAASAIENFFHKQKVIQYKHGWNIWWSALVYLKIFLYSYFIKKKPLIICFLTFCSMVFFIVKFKIPINKNHTFSRKFNRSVDFFYHSFLEDVF
;
A
#
# COMPACT_ATOMS: atom_id res chain seq x y z
N MET A 1 22.31 -1.72 -1.32
CA MET A 1 20.87 -1.59 -1.68
C MET A 1 19.93 -1.99 -0.54
N LYS A 2 20.17 -3.09 0.21
CA LYS A 2 19.41 -3.46 1.44
C LYS A 2 19.17 -2.31 2.41
N HIS A 3 20.23 -1.56 2.71
CA HIS A 3 20.15 -0.44 3.65
C HIS A 3 19.18 0.66 3.20
N LYS A 4 18.92 0.83 1.89
CA LYS A 4 18.01 1.86 1.38
C LYS A 4 16.59 1.69 1.92
N HIS A 5 16.06 0.46 1.96
CA HIS A 5 14.72 0.21 2.50
C HIS A 5 14.65 0.48 4.00
N ILE A 6 15.69 0.11 4.74
CA ILE A 6 15.78 0.35 6.19
C ILE A 6 15.84 1.86 6.47
N TYR A 7 16.66 2.61 5.73
CA TYR A 7 16.73 4.07 5.84
C TYR A 7 15.40 4.74 5.53
N ILE A 8 14.63 4.24 4.56
CA ILE A 8 13.28 4.76 4.27
C ILE A 8 12.35 4.52 5.46
N ILE A 9 12.30 3.30 6.00
CA ILE A 9 11.44 2.96 7.14
C ILE A 9 11.82 3.82 8.35
N LEU A 10 13.11 3.89 8.69
CA LEU A 10 13.63 4.72 9.78
C LEU A 10 13.35 6.20 9.54
N GLY A 11 13.54 6.70 8.32
CA GLY A 11 13.26 8.08 7.95
C GLY A 11 11.79 8.46 8.16
N VAL A 12 10.85 7.57 7.82
CA VAL A 12 9.42 7.79 8.05
C VAL A 12 9.08 7.78 9.55
N ILE A 13 9.70 6.88 10.32
CA ILE A 13 9.56 6.86 11.78
C ILE A 13 10.07 8.17 12.37
N LEU A 14 11.30 8.57 12.07
CA LEU A 14 11.90 9.82 12.53
C LEU A 14 11.06 11.03 12.13
N PHE A 15 10.56 11.08 10.91
CA PHE A 15 9.67 12.14 10.44
C PHE A 15 8.41 12.28 11.31
N ASN A 16 7.79 11.15 11.70
CA ASN A 16 6.61 11.16 12.57
C ASN A 16 6.96 11.54 14.02
N VAL A 17 8.14 11.13 14.52
CA VAL A 17 8.65 11.51 15.84
C VAL A 17 8.89 13.02 15.90
N ILE A 18 9.66 13.56 14.96
CA ILE A 18 10.00 15.00 14.89
C ILE A 18 8.73 15.85 14.78
N ARG A 19 7.74 15.38 14.03
CA ARG A 19 6.45 16.07 13.88
C ARG A 19 5.50 15.93 15.06
N GLY A 20 5.81 15.06 16.02
CA GLY A 20 4.95 14.77 17.18
C GLY A 20 3.63 14.08 16.83
N ASP A 21 3.49 13.55 15.61
CA ASP A 21 2.22 12.98 15.12
C ASP A 21 1.88 11.66 15.84
N ILE A 22 2.88 10.98 16.41
CA ILE A 22 2.73 9.73 17.19
C ILE A 22 1.77 9.90 18.37
N LYS A 23 1.72 11.09 18.98
CA LYS A 23 0.79 11.39 20.08
C LYS A 23 -0.68 11.23 19.67
N ASN A 24 -0.99 11.41 18.38
CA ASN A 24 -2.34 11.26 17.83
C ASN A 24 -2.70 9.81 17.46
N PHE A 25 -1.78 8.85 17.63
CA PHE A 25 -2.01 7.44 17.28
C PHE A 25 -3.29 6.86 17.90
N PRO A 26 -3.58 7.04 19.22
CA PRO A 26 -4.78 6.48 19.84
C PRO A 26 -6.08 7.03 19.24
N LYS A 27 -6.06 8.26 18.71
CA LYS A 27 -7.24 8.91 18.10
C LYS A 27 -7.60 8.34 16.73
N PHE A 28 -6.60 7.82 16.01
CA PHE A 28 -6.72 7.40 14.61
C PHE A 28 -6.51 5.90 14.40
N TYR A 29 -6.35 5.10 15.46
CA TYR A 29 -6.07 3.66 15.36
C TYR A 29 -7.00 2.91 14.39
N LYS A 30 -8.32 3.19 14.40
CA LYS A 30 -9.29 2.57 13.47
C LYS A 30 -8.95 2.82 12.00
N ASN A 31 -8.51 4.04 11.68
CA ASN A 31 -8.11 4.40 10.32
C ASN A 31 -6.81 3.70 9.93
N LEU A 32 -5.86 3.58 10.86
CA LEU A 32 -4.59 2.90 10.63
C LEU A 32 -4.79 1.40 10.38
N VAL A 33 -5.62 0.75 11.20
CA VAL A 33 -5.98 -0.67 11.03
C VAL A 33 -6.65 -0.89 9.67
N TYR A 34 -7.56 -0.01 9.27
CA TYR A 34 -8.19 -0.07 7.95
C TYR A 34 -7.15 0.01 6.81
N VAL A 35 -6.17 0.92 6.89
CA VAL A 35 -5.11 1.05 5.88
C VAL A 35 -4.24 -0.20 5.83
N CYS A 36 -3.83 -0.73 6.99
CA CYS A 36 -3.07 -1.97 7.05
C CYS A 36 -3.86 -3.12 6.43
N PHE A 37 -5.16 -3.23 6.75
CA PHE A 37 -6.04 -4.26 6.21
C PHE A 37 -6.13 -4.20 4.67
N ILE A 38 -6.35 -3.01 4.09
CA ILE A 38 -6.42 -2.86 2.63
C ILE A 38 -5.09 -3.16 1.95
N ASN A 39 -3.96 -2.79 2.56
CA ASN A 39 -2.65 -3.12 2.02
C ASN A 39 -2.39 -4.65 2.06
N VAL A 40 -2.75 -5.32 3.17
CA VAL A 40 -2.67 -6.78 3.25
C VAL A 40 -3.59 -7.44 2.22
N LEU A 41 -4.82 -6.93 2.08
CA LEU A 41 -5.80 -7.43 1.12
C LEU A 41 -5.27 -7.33 -0.32
N TYR A 42 -4.59 -6.25 -0.69
CA TYR A 42 -3.91 -6.13 -1.98
C TYR A 42 -2.93 -7.29 -2.20
N TYR A 43 -2.06 -7.60 -1.23
CA TYR A 43 -1.11 -8.72 -1.37
C TYR A 43 -1.80 -10.09 -1.40
N VAL A 44 -2.98 -10.24 -0.78
CA VAL A 44 -3.77 -11.48 -0.83
C VAL A 44 -4.47 -11.67 -2.17
N VAL A 45 -5.01 -10.60 -2.74
CA VAL A 45 -5.76 -10.61 -4.00
C VAL A 45 -4.81 -10.69 -5.19
N CYS A 46 -3.73 -9.91 -5.16
CA CYS A 46 -2.78 -9.79 -6.25
C CYS A 46 -1.61 -10.79 -6.14
N ARG A 47 -1.74 -11.87 -5.34
CA ARG A 47 -0.65 -12.80 -4.99
C ARG A 47 0.25 -13.20 -6.16
N ARG A 48 -0.34 -13.47 -7.33
CA ARG A 48 0.35 -13.92 -8.55
C ARG A 48 0.50 -12.85 -9.63
N HIS A 49 -0.18 -11.72 -9.47
CA HIS A 49 -0.19 -10.60 -10.42
C HIS A 49 -0.03 -9.28 -9.67
N LEU A 50 1.14 -9.10 -9.06
CA LEU A 50 1.49 -7.84 -8.43
C LEU A 50 1.63 -6.77 -9.53
N LEU A 51 0.82 -5.73 -9.41
CA LEU A 51 0.85 -4.58 -10.33
C LEU A 51 2.01 -3.65 -10.00
N TRP A 52 2.31 -3.60 -8.71
CA TRP A 52 3.37 -2.82 -8.12
C TRP A 52 4.07 -3.67 -7.07
N GLU A 53 5.40 -3.73 -7.14
CA GLU A 53 6.21 -4.55 -6.23
C GLU A 53 7.55 -3.87 -5.89
N PHE A 54 8.01 -4.07 -4.65
CA PHE A 54 9.36 -3.72 -4.24
C PHE A 54 10.36 -4.72 -4.82
N MET A 55 11.44 -4.22 -5.42
CA MET A 55 12.48 -5.07 -6.01
C MET A 55 13.05 -6.04 -4.96
N PRO A 56 13.01 -7.38 -5.19
CA PRO A 56 13.56 -8.35 -4.25
C PRO A 56 15.08 -8.32 -4.34
N LEU A 57 15.71 -7.41 -3.59
CA LEU A 57 17.16 -7.26 -3.58
C LEU A 57 17.86 -8.29 -2.68
N SER A 58 17.10 -9.10 -1.93
CA SER A 58 17.64 -10.10 -0.99
C SER A 58 16.60 -11.07 -0.43
N SER A 59 17.08 -12.13 0.23
CA SER A 59 16.28 -13.17 0.93
C SER A 59 15.21 -12.64 1.90
N ASP A 60 15.40 -11.44 2.48
CA ASP A 60 14.51 -10.86 3.51
C ASP A 60 13.34 -10.00 2.96
N TRP A 61 12.94 -10.19 1.71
CA TRP A 61 11.88 -9.39 1.06
C TRP A 61 10.54 -9.40 1.81
N ARG A 62 10.24 -10.48 2.55
CA ARG A 62 9.04 -10.63 3.39
C ARG A 62 9.02 -9.59 4.51
N LEU A 63 10.13 -9.42 5.21
CA LEU A 63 10.25 -8.46 6.31
C LEU A 63 10.12 -7.03 5.82
N ILE A 64 10.71 -6.72 4.66
CA ILE A 64 10.56 -5.41 4.02
C ILE A 64 9.09 -5.15 3.70
N ARG A 65 8.41 -6.10 3.04
CA ARG A 65 6.98 -5.95 2.70
C ARG A 65 6.12 -5.70 3.94
N VAL A 66 6.32 -6.50 5.00
CA VAL A 66 5.60 -6.35 6.27
C VAL A 66 5.91 -5.00 6.92
N GLY A 67 7.17 -4.57 6.94
CA GLY A 67 7.56 -3.27 7.48
C GLY A 67 6.89 -2.10 6.74
N TYR A 68 6.80 -2.16 5.41
CA TYR A 68 6.11 -1.12 4.66
C TYR A 68 4.60 -1.10 4.93
N VAL A 69 3.95 -2.27 4.95
CA VAL A 69 2.50 -2.40 5.14
C VAL A 69 2.05 -2.07 6.56
N LEU A 70 2.82 -2.49 7.58
CA LEU A 70 2.42 -2.35 8.98
C LEU A 70 3.02 -1.12 9.66
N VAL A 71 4.09 -0.54 9.13
CA VAL A 71 4.78 0.60 9.75
C VAL A 71 4.73 1.82 8.83
N VAL A 72 5.25 1.73 7.62
CA VAL A 72 5.39 2.91 6.73
C VAL A 72 4.04 3.48 6.33
N THR A 73 3.15 2.66 5.76
CA THR A 73 1.83 3.13 5.29
C THR A 73 0.95 3.72 6.40
N PRO A 74 0.77 3.08 7.57
CA PRO A 74 -0.03 3.70 8.64
C PRO A 74 0.63 4.95 9.20
N LEU A 75 1.96 5.03 9.31
CA LEU A 75 2.63 6.25 9.79
C LEU A 75 2.46 7.43 8.81
N ILE A 76 2.53 7.18 7.50
CA ILE A 76 2.24 8.21 6.49
C ILE A 76 0.79 8.70 6.62
N VAL A 77 -0.17 7.77 6.78
CA VAL A 77 -1.58 8.14 6.96
C VAL A 77 -1.81 8.85 8.30
N LEU A 78 -1.09 8.50 9.37
CA LEU A 78 -1.16 9.19 10.65
C LEU A 78 -0.69 10.65 10.52
N SER A 79 0.44 10.88 9.85
CA SER A 79 0.94 12.22 9.53
C SER A 79 -0.08 13.05 8.75
N PHE A 80 -0.74 12.43 7.76
CA PHE A 80 -1.80 13.05 6.96
C PHE A 80 -3.02 13.41 7.82
N LEU A 81 -3.53 12.48 8.62
CA LEU A 81 -4.74 12.68 9.42
C LEU A 81 -4.54 13.69 10.57
N SER A 82 -3.35 13.72 11.16
CA SER A 82 -3.03 14.58 12.31
C SER A 82 -3.14 16.06 12.00
N ARG A 83 -2.84 16.47 10.76
CA ARG A 83 -2.77 17.88 10.35
C ARG A 83 -3.80 18.23 9.26
N CYS A 84 -4.82 17.39 9.09
CA CYS A 84 -5.85 17.60 8.08
C CYS A 84 -6.73 18.81 8.44
N PRO A 85 -6.86 19.83 7.56
CA PRO A 85 -7.60 21.05 7.88
C PRO A 85 -9.12 20.81 7.93
N ARG A 86 -9.81 21.64 8.74
CA ARG A 86 -11.27 21.55 8.96
C ARG A 86 -12.09 22.11 7.79
N LEU A 87 -11.58 23.13 7.10
CA LEU A 87 -12.23 23.77 5.96
C LEU A 87 -12.11 22.90 4.69
N LEU A 88 -13.15 22.92 3.83
CA LEU A 88 -13.23 22.06 2.64
C LEU A 88 -12.14 22.36 1.61
N TRP A 89 -11.98 23.63 1.22
CA TRP A 89 -11.01 24.05 0.22
C TRP A 89 -9.55 23.76 0.62
N PRO A 90 -9.09 24.19 1.82
CA PRO A 90 -7.76 23.83 2.30
C PRO A 90 -7.55 22.32 2.41
N ARG A 91 -8.61 21.54 2.67
CA ARG A 91 -8.53 20.08 2.75
C ARG A 91 -8.27 19.45 1.39
N ILE A 92 -8.96 19.91 0.35
CA ILE A 92 -8.76 19.40 -1.01
C ILE A 92 -7.31 19.67 -1.44
N LEU A 93 -6.83 20.91 -1.26
CA LEU A 93 -5.43 21.26 -1.56
C LEU A 93 -4.44 20.44 -0.75
N TYR A 94 -4.75 20.20 0.54
CA TYR A 94 -3.92 19.37 1.41
C TYR A 94 -3.84 17.93 0.90
N ILE A 95 -4.96 17.32 0.50
CA ILE A 95 -5.00 15.96 -0.07
C ILE A 95 -4.19 15.89 -1.36
N VAL A 96 -4.44 16.83 -2.30
CA VAL A 96 -3.72 16.88 -3.58
C VAL A 96 -2.21 17.00 -3.34
N ARG A 97 -1.77 17.87 -2.42
CA ARG A 97 -0.35 18.01 -2.08
C ARG A 97 0.26 16.71 -1.55
N TRP A 98 -0.47 15.96 -0.72
CA TRP A 98 -0.01 14.66 -0.21
C TRP A 98 0.06 13.60 -1.30
N VAL A 99 -0.92 13.55 -2.21
CA VAL A 99 -0.92 12.63 -3.36
C VAL A 99 0.25 12.93 -4.29
N LEU A 100 0.49 14.20 -4.60
CA LEU A 100 1.61 14.62 -5.44
C LEU A 100 2.95 14.31 -4.76
N ALA A 101 3.09 14.57 -3.46
CA ALA A 101 4.31 14.25 -2.71
C ALA A 101 4.57 12.73 -2.70
N ALA A 102 3.56 11.92 -2.42
CA ALA A 102 3.69 10.46 -2.43
C ALA A 102 4.04 9.92 -3.82
N SER A 103 3.40 10.44 -4.87
CA SER A 103 3.67 10.04 -6.26
C SER A 103 5.07 10.48 -6.72
N ALA A 104 5.53 11.67 -6.31
CA ALA A 104 6.87 12.15 -6.61
C ALA A 104 7.95 11.29 -5.93
N ILE A 105 7.75 10.94 -4.66
CA ILE A 105 8.63 10.04 -3.92
C ILE A 105 8.65 8.65 -4.57
N GLU A 106 7.49 8.12 -4.95
CA GLU A 106 7.40 6.85 -5.66
C GLU A 106 8.15 6.87 -6.98
N ASN A 107 7.98 7.92 -7.79
CA ASN A 107 8.69 8.05 -9.05
C ASN A 107 10.21 8.12 -8.86
N PHE A 108 10.67 8.80 -7.79
CA PHE A 108 12.08 8.82 -7.42
C PHE A 108 12.60 7.43 -7.05
N PHE A 109 11.82 6.65 -6.29
CA PHE A 109 12.16 5.27 -5.96
C PHE A 109 12.10 4.33 -7.16
N HIS A 110 11.19 4.55 -8.10
CA HIS A 110 11.13 3.84 -9.37
C HIS A 110 12.40 4.07 -10.19
N LYS A 111 12.86 5.33 -10.31
CA LYS A 111 14.14 5.65 -10.96
C LYS A 111 15.34 4.98 -10.28
N GLN A 112 15.28 4.80 -8.97
CA GLN A 112 16.32 4.08 -8.21
C GLN A 112 16.21 2.55 -8.27
N LYS A 113 15.27 2.00 -9.06
CA LYS A 113 14.99 0.56 -9.16
C LYS A 113 14.62 -0.08 -7.81
N VAL A 114 14.06 0.70 -6.89
CA VAL A 114 13.55 0.24 -5.59
C VAL A 114 12.14 -0.34 -5.74
N ILE A 115 11.38 0.24 -6.67
CA ILE A 115 10.01 -0.13 -7.02
C ILE A 115 9.97 -0.46 -8.51
N GLN A 116 9.23 -1.50 -8.88
CA GLN A 116 8.95 -1.84 -10.26
C GLN A 116 7.45 -1.85 -10.54
N TYR A 117 7.08 -1.30 -11.69
CA TYR A 117 5.74 -1.42 -12.24
C TYR A 117 5.67 -2.63 -13.15
N LYS A 118 4.61 -3.42 -13.00
CA LYS A 118 4.34 -4.61 -13.81
C LYS A 118 2.92 -4.54 -14.37
N HIS A 119 2.62 -5.32 -15.40
CA HIS A 119 1.25 -5.50 -15.91
C HIS A 119 0.56 -4.21 -16.38
N GLY A 120 1.29 -3.29 -17.01
CA GLY A 120 0.74 -2.02 -17.51
C GLY A 120 0.40 -1.00 -16.41
N TRP A 121 0.91 -1.22 -15.19
CA TRP A 121 0.84 -0.25 -14.12
C TRP A 121 1.72 0.97 -14.42
N ASN A 122 1.20 2.16 -14.10
CA ASN A 122 1.86 3.44 -14.34
C ASN A 122 1.75 4.30 -13.08
N ILE A 123 2.59 5.33 -12.98
CA ILE A 123 2.58 6.27 -11.84
C ILE A 123 1.20 6.92 -11.61
N TRP A 124 0.41 7.13 -12.66
CA TRP A 124 -0.95 7.67 -12.56
C TRP A 124 -1.90 6.74 -11.80
N TRP A 125 -1.75 5.43 -11.96
CA TRP A 125 -2.52 4.44 -11.21
C TRP A 125 -2.13 4.44 -9.74
N SER A 126 -0.84 4.60 -9.44
CA SER A 126 -0.36 4.80 -8.06
C SER A 126 -0.92 6.07 -7.43
N ALA A 127 -0.93 7.18 -8.17
CA ALA A 127 -1.51 8.45 -7.71
C ALA A 127 -3.01 8.30 -7.37
N LEU A 128 -3.77 7.58 -8.20
CA LEU A 128 -5.18 7.26 -7.92
C LEU A 128 -5.34 6.40 -6.68
N VAL A 129 -4.47 5.41 -6.46
CA VAL A 129 -4.50 4.58 -5.24
C VAL A 129 -4.17 5.42 -4.01
N TYR A 130 -3.17 6.31 -4.07
CA TYR A 130 -2.86 7.23 -2.97
C TYR A 130 -4.02 8.16 -2.65
N LEU A 131 -4.65 8.74 -3.66
CA LEU A 131 -5.83 9.58 -3.50
C LEU A 131 -6.94 8.82 -2.75
N LYS A 132 -7.21 7.58 -3.17
CA LYS A 132 -8.19 6.71 -2.52
C LYS A 132 -7.81 6.39 -1.08
N ILE A 133 -6.57 5.99 -0.81
CA ILE A 133 -6.11 5.67 0.55
C ILE A 133 -6.30 6.87 1.47
N PHE A 134 -5.88 8.08 1.07
CA PHE A 134 -6.04 9.28 1.89
C PHE A 134 -7.52 9.67 2.10
N LEU A 135 -8.34 9.66 1.04
CA LEU A 135 -9.77 9.97 1.15
C LEU A 135 -10.50 8.95 2.02
N TYR A 136 -10.31 7.66 1.77
CA TYR A 136 -11.03 6.60 2.49
C TYR A 136 -10.61 6.56 3.95
N SER A 137 -9.32 6.73 4.24
CA SER A 137 -8.82 6.83 5.62
C SER A 137 -9.40 8.02 6.39
N TYR A 138 -9.72 9.11 5.70
CA TYR A 138 -10.38 10.26 6.30
C TYR A 138 -11.86 9.98 6.60
N PHE A 139 -12.58 9.35 5.66
CA PHE A 139 -14.03 9.15 5.77
C PHE A 139 -14.46 7.89 6.52
N ILE A 140 -13.61 6.87 6.65
CA ILE A 140 -13.95 5.58 7.29
C ILE A 140 -14.48 5.76 8.72
N LYS A 141 -13.97 6.74 9.47
CA LYS A 141 -14.45 7.06 10.83
C LYS A 141 -15.88 7.62 10.84
N LYS A 142 -16.29 8.34 9.79
CA LYS A 142 -17.61 9.00 9.71
C LYS A 142 -18.67 8.13 9.05
N LYS A 143 -18.29 7.39 8.01
CA LYS A 143 -19.21 6.60 7.17
C LYS A 143 -18.59 5.24 6.83
N PRO A 144 -18.40 4.34 7.82
CA PRO A 144 -17.66 3.10 7.61
C PRO A 144 -18.27 2.20 6.54
N LEU A 145 -19.60 2.03 6.54
CA LEU A 145 -20.31 1.17 5.58
C LEU A 145 -20.13 1.64 4.12
N ILE A 146 -20.28 2.94 3.89
CA ILE A 146 -20.12 3.54 2.55
C ILE A 146 -18.70 3.35 2.04
N ILE A 147 -17.70 3.58 2.90
CA ILE A 147 -16.30 3.40 2.52
C ILE A 147 -15.96 1.93 2.28
N CYS A 148 -16.48 1.00 3.08
CA CYS A 148 -16.32 -0.43 2.81
C CYS A 148 -16.90 -0.82 1.44
N PHE A 149 -18.10 -0.33 1.11
CA PHE A 149 -18.71 -0.56 -0.19
C PHE A 149 -17.88 0.04 -1.33
N LEU A 150 -17.47 1.31 -1.22
CA LEU A 150 -16.61 1.97 -2.22
C LEU A 150 -15.28 1.24 -2.41
N THR A 151 -14.68 0.74 -1.33
CA THR A 151 -13.44 -0.02 -1.38
C THR A 151 -13.61 -1.34 -2.08
N PHE A 152 -14.71 -2.06 -1.80
CA PHE A 152 -15.06 -3.27 -2.52
C PHE A 152 -15.28 -3.00 -4.01
N CYS A 153 -16.10 -2.02 -4.38
CA CYS A 153 -16.33 -1.63 -5.77
C CYS A 153 -15.02 -1.27 -6.48
N SER A 154 -14.16 -0.49 -5.81
CA SER A 154 -12.88 -0.10 -6.38
C SER A 154 -11.96 -1.30 -6.57
N MET A 155 -11.95 -2.24 -5.63
CA MET A 155 -11.16 -3.46 -5.72
C MET A 155 -11.60 -4.29 -6.93
N VAL A 156 -12.91 -4.51 -7.10
CA VAL A 156 -13.49 -5.20 -8.26
C VAL A 156 -13.10 -4.49 -9.57
N PHE A 157 -13.17 -3.17 -9.60
CA PHE A 157 -12.72 -2.39 -10.78
C PHE A 157 -11.26 -2.67 -11.14
N PHE A 158 -10.34 -2.64 -10.16
CA PHE A 158 -8.93 -2.92 -10.40
C PHE A 158 -8.69 -4.37 -10.87
N ILE A 159 -9.41 -5.33 -10.28
CA ILE A 159 -9.36 -6.73 -10.70
C ILE A 159 -9.72 -6.89 -12.17
N VAL A 160 -10.86 -6.31 -12.59
CA VAL A 160 -11.34 -6.41 -13.97
C VAL A 160 -10.40 -5.68 -14.92
N LYS A 161 -9.97 -4.47 -14.56
CA LYS A 161 -9.12 -3.63 -15.42
C LYS A 161 -7.76 -4.27 -15.71
N PHE A 162 -7.12 -4.85 -14.68
CA PHE A 162 -5.81 -5.47 -14.81
C PHE A 162 -5.89 -6.98 -15.05
N LYS A 163 -7.09 -7.52 -15.30
CA LYS A 163 -7.35 -8.94 -15.56
C LYS A 163 -6.67 -9.85 -14.53
N ILE A 164 -6.77 -9.48 -13.26
CA ILE A 164 -6.16 -10.23 -12.16
C ILE A 164 -6.83 -11.61 -12.12
N PRO A 165 -6.09 -12.72 -12.29
CA PRO A 165 -6.68 -14.04 -12.35
C PRO A 165 -7.12 -14.46 -10.94
N ILE A 166 -8.41 -14.28 -10.66
CA ILE A 166 -9.06 -14.77 -9.44
C ILE A 166 -9.49 -16.23 -9.61
N ASN A 167 -9.65 -16.70 -10.85
CA ASN A 167 -10.26 -18.00 -11.12
C ASN A 167 -9.29 -18.98 -11.79
N LYS A 168 -8.57 -19.75 -10.97
CA LYS A 168 -8.16 -21.14 -11.24
C LYS A 168 -8.09 -21.88 -9.90
N ASN A 169 -9.16 -22.61 -9.54
CA ASN A 169 -9.26 -23.56 -8.43
C ASN A 169 -8.90 -23.00 -7.04
N HIS A 170 -9.68 -22.04 -6.57
CA HIS A 170 -9.67 -21.66 -5.16
C HIS A 170 -10.42 -22.70 -4.31
N THR A 171 -9.81 -23.87 -4.11
CA THR A 171 -10.15 -24.72 -2.97
C THR A 171 -9.71 -23.95 -1.72
N PHE A 172 -10.60 -23.13 -1.18
CA PHE A 172 -10.49 -22.47 0.13
C PHE A 172 -10.32 -23.50 1.28
N SER A 173 -10.26 -24.80 0.97
CA SER A 173 -10.30 -25.96 1.85
C SER A 173 -9.11 -26.92 1.68
N ARG A 174 -7.87 -26.45 1.81
CA ARG A 174 -6.75 -27.33 2.21
C ARG A 174 -5.73 -26.61 3.08
N LYS A 175 -6.24 -26.03 4.18
CA LYS A 175 -5.54 -25.90 5.47
C LYS A 175 -4.07 -25.41 5.36
N PHE A 176 -3.85 -24.12 5.06
CA PHE A 176 -2.58 -23.42 5.35
C PHE A 176 -1.28 -24.20 5.01
N ASN A 177 -1.20 -24.92 3.88
CA ASN A 177 -0.17 -25.95 3.68
C ASN A 177 0.87 -25.57 2.61
N ARG A 178 2.02 -25.05 3.05
CA ARG A 178 3.42 -25.34 2.63
C ARG A 178 3.86 -25.34 1.14
N SER A 179 2.95 -25.26 0.17
CA SER A 179 3.20 -25.49 -1.27
C SER A 179 3.14 -24.23 -2.12
N VAL A 180 2.78 -23.08 -1.54
CA VAL A 180 2.97 -21.77 -2.18
C VAL A 180 4.47 -21.45 -2.31
N ASP A 181 5.29 -22.07 -1.47
CA ASP A 181 6.74 -21.88 -1.38
C ASP A 181 7.57 -22.69 -2.40
N PHE A 182 7.08 -23.79 -2.99
CA PHE A 182 7.87 -24.53 -4.01
C PHE A 182 7.68 -23.95 -5.43
N PHE A 183 6.53 -23.36 -5.72
CA PHE A 183 6.15 -23.00 -7.10
C PHE A 183 6.63 -21.62 -7.56
N TYR A 184 6.85 -20.67 -6.64
CA TYR A 184 7.55 -19.42 -6.99
C TYR A 184 9.03 -19.65 -7.32
N HIS A 185 9.58 -20.80 -6.92
CA HIS A 185 10.98 -21.16 -7.12
C HIS A 185 11.31 -21.78 -8.48
N SER A 186 10.33 -22.26 -9.25
CA SER A 186 10.60 -22.92 -10.55
C SER A 186 10.40 -22.02 -11.79
N PHE A 187 9.85 -20.81 -11.66
CA PHE A 187 9.41 -20.03 -12.84
C PHE A 187 10.18 -18.72 -13.09
N LEU A 188 11.17 -18.39 -12.26
CA LEU A 188 12.16 -17.35 -12.57
C LEU A 188 13.46 -17.91 -13.18
N GLU A 189 13.60 -19.24 -13.24
CA GLU A 189 14.68 -19.89 -14.00
C GLU A 189 14.39 -19.91 -15.51
N ASP A 190 13.12 -19.91 -15.95
CA ASP A 190 12.75 -20.00 -17.37
C ASP A 190 12.50 -18.64 -18.08
N VAL A 191 12.88 -17.52 -17.47
CA VAL A 191 12.77 -16.17 -18.11
C VAL A 191 14.15 -15.53 -18.36
N PHE A 192 15.21 -16.33 -18.24
CA PHE A 192 16.48 -16.12 -18.92
C PHE A 192 16.80 -17.33 -19.79
#